data_AF-A0A7V3I5J7-F1
#
_entry.id   AF-A0A7V3I5J7-F1
#
_cell.length_a   1.000
_cell.length_b   1.000
_cell.length_c   1.000
_cell.angle_alpha   90.00
_cell.angle_beta   90.00
_cell.angle_gamma   90.00
#
_symmetry.space_group_name_H-M   'P 1'
#
loop_
_entity.id
_entity.type
_entity.pdbx_description
1 polymer ?
#
loop_
_entity_poly.entity_id
_entity_poly.type
_entity_poly.pdbx_seq_one_letter_code
_entity_poly.pdbx_strand_id
1 'polypeptide(L)'
;MGTQEQKEVRRQQIERLKLDLLGPAAADEVLRQNKETREGDTPTSRYLVGILHPQNARVEEQEDDFANEGGDVEEDDSPQAPIQITGIPKPSSIGLTFAVEAGCSALDFEFLYGLYLPEETIEGPAGSKPTILWKRTQVAKTVTIRLDERSSGFKDLPGGARAEWILRPAD
;
A
#
# COMPACT_ATOMS: atom_id res chain seq x y z
N MET A 1 -8.68 -31.93 -14.10
CA MET A 1 -9.21 -31.61 -12.75
C MET A 1 -8.01 -31.64 -11.81
N GLY A 2 -7.46 -30.48 -11.42
CA GLY A 2 -6.21 -30.44 -10.64
C GLY A 2 -6.38 -31.08 -9.26
N THR A 3 -5.45 -31.96 -8.89
CA THR A 3 -5.44 -32.70 -7.62
C THR A 3 -5.50 -31.72 -6.45
N GLN A 4 -6.18 -32.07 -5.36
CA GLN A 4 -6.32 -31.20 -4.17
C GLN A 4 -4.97 -30.65 -3.68
N GLU A 5 -3.93 -31.46 -3.75
CA GLU A 5 -2.55 -31.09 -3.45
C GLU A 5 -2.02 -29.95 -4.34
N GLN A 6 -2.30 -29.95 -5.65
CA GLN A 6 -1.88 -28.88 -6.55
C GLN A 6 -2.58 -27.55 -6.25
N LYS A 7 -3.85 -27.61 -5.80
CA LYS A 7 -4.58 -26.42 -5.37
C LYS A 7 -3.99 -25.85 -4.09
N GLU A 8 -3.61 -26.72 -3.16
CA GLU A 8 -3.00 -26.33 -1.90
C GLU A 8 -1.65 -25.64 -2.11
N VAL A 9 -0.75 -26.23 -2.90
CA VAL A 9 0.56 -25.63 -3.20
C VAL A 9 0.40 -24.26 -3.87
N ARG A 10 -0.49 -24.14 -4.86
CA ARG A 10 -0.74 -22.84 -5.52
C ARG A 10 -1.27 -21.80 -4.53
N ARG A 11 -2.17 -22.19 -3.61
CA ARG A 11 -2.67 -21.28 -2.58
C ARG A 11 -1.55 -20.79 -1.68
N GLN A 12 -0.67 -21.68 -1.21
CA GLN A 12 0.46 -21.30 -0.36
C GLN A 12 1.42 -20.33 -1.06
N GLN A 13 1.70 -20.56 -2.35
CA GLN A 13 2.51 -19.65 -3.15
C GLN A 13 1.87 -18.26 -3.26
N ILE A 14 0.57 -18.20 -3.53
CA ILE A 14 -0.17 -16.93 -3.61
C ILE A 14 -0.15 -16.19 -2.26
N GLU A 15 -0.40 -16.89 -1.16
CA GLU A 15 -0.37 -16.27 0.17
C GLU A 15 1.02 -15.76 0.53
N ARG A 16 2.08 -16.49 0.14
CA ARG A 16 3.45 -16.01 0.34
C ARG A 16 3.73 -14.75 -0.47
N LEU A 17 3.34 -14.73 -1.75
CA LEU A 17 3.48 -13.54 -2.60
C LEU A 17 2.69 -12.35 -2.04
N LYS A 18 1.48 -12.56 -1.51
CA LYS A 18 0.73 -11.49 -0.84
C LYS A 18 1.46 -10.94 0.38
N LEU A 19 2.00 -11.81 1.23
CA LEU A 19 2.75 -11.40 2.42
C LEU A 19 4.02 -10.62 2.06
N ASP A 20 4.73 -11.04 1.02
CA ASP A 20 5.97 -10.40 0.60
C ASP A 20 5.73 -9.10 -0.19
N LEU A 21 4.64 -8.98 -0.97
CA LEU A 21 4.36 -7.79 -1.80
C LEU A 21 3.47 -6.73 -1.13
N LEU A 22 2.45 -7.15 -0.39
CA LEU A 22 1.42 -6.29 0.22
C LEU A 22 1.54 -6.26 1.76
N GLY A 23 1.88 -7.42 2.34
CA GLY A 23 1.93 -7.61 3.78
C GLY A 23 0.60 -7.37 4.51
N PRO A 24 0.65 -7.09 5.82
CA PRO A 24 1.85 -7.12 6.68
C PRO A 24 2.30 -8.55 7.03
N ALA A 25 3.51 -8.74 7.55
CA ALA A 25 3.91 -10.04 8.10
C ALA A 25 3.22 -10.37 9.43
N ALA A 26 2.88 -9.34 10.22
CA ALA A 26 2.14 -9.44 11.47
C ALA A 26 1.27 -8.19 11.70
N ALA A 27 0.24 -8.29 12.54
CA ALA A 27 -0.68 -7.18 12.81
C ALA A 27 0.01 -5.98 13.49
N ASP A 28 0.97 -6.27 14.37
CA ASP A 28 1.78 -5.36 15.18
C ASP A 28 3.23 -5.23 14.67
N GLU A 29 3.42 -5.44 13.37
CA GLU A 29 4.74 -5.37 12.73
C GLU A 29 5.49 -4.06 13.04
N VAL A 30 6.80 -4.20 13.25
CA VAL A 30 7.73 -3.08 13.40
C VAL A 30 8.88 -3.27 12.41
N LEU A 31 8.98 -2.36 11.44
CA LEU A 31 10.12 -2.31 10.52
C LEU A 31 11.23 -1.44 11.11
N ARG A 32 12.47 -1.72 10.73
CA ARG A 32 13.66 -1.13 11.33
C ARG A 32 14.53 -0.53 10.25
N GLN A 33 14.87 0.74 10.41
CA GLN A 33 15.77 1.46 9.53
C GLN A 33 16.84 2.18 10.37
N ASN A 34 18.10 2.01 10.00
CA ASN A 34 19.18 2.81 10.56
C ASN A 34 19.02 4.28 10.11
N LYS A 35 19.01 5.21 11.06
CA LYS A 35 18.78 6.63 10.74
C LYS A 35 19.93 7.26 9.94
N GLU A 36 21.16 6.83 10.21
CA GLU A 36 22.38 7.42 9.64
C GLU A 36 22.72 6.80 8.28
N THR A 37 22.77 5.47 8.20
CA THR A 37 23.13 4.74 6.97
C THR A 37 21.95 4.61 6.01
N ARG A 38 20.72 4.87 6.49
CA ARG A 38 19.44 4.62 5.80
C ARG A 38 19.18 3.15 5.44
N GLU A 39 20.03 2.24 5.90
CA GLU A 39 19.92 0.79 5.70
C GLU A 39 18.75 0.22 6.51
N GLY A 40 18.07 -0.78 5.96
CA GLY A 40 16.92 -1.44 6.58
C GLY A 40 15.61 -1.17 5.85
N ASP A 41 14.51 -1.59 6.46
CA ASP A 41 13.20 -1.60 5.82
C ASP A 41 12.37 -0.37 6.22
N THR A 42 11.85 0.34 5.21
CA THR A 42 10.74 1.28 5.35
C THR A 42 9.46 0.61 4.85
N PRO A 43 8.26 1.15 5.16
CA PRO A 43 7.03 0.63 4.58
C PRO A 43 7.03 0.66 3.04
N THR A 44 7.68 1.67 2.44
CA THR A 44 7.78 1.83 0.98
C THR A 44 8.81 0.91 0.32
N SER A 45 9.86 0.48 1.04
CA SER A 45 10.81 -0.50 0.52
C SER A 45 10.35 -1.95 0.78
N ARG A 46 9.61 -2.16 1.87
CA ARG A 46 9.11 -3.48 2.27
C ARG A 46 7.94 -3.94 1.42
N TYR A 47 7.03 -3.04 1.06
CA TYR A 47 5.81 -3.34 0.31
C TYR A 47 5.85 -2.67 -1.06
N LEU A 48 5.73 -3.50 -2.10
CA LEU A 48 5.79 -3.02 -3.48
C LEU A 48 4.42 -2.59 -4.00
N VAL A 49 3.33 -3.05 -3.37
CA VAL A 49 1.95 -2.77 -3.80
C VAL A 49 1.07 -2.37 -2.62
N GLY A 50 -0.08 -1.75 -2.92
CA GLY A 50 -1.11 -1.41 -1.92
C GLY A 50 -0.80 -0.18 -1.07
N ILE A 51 0.28 0.54 -1.38
CA ILE A 51 0.58 1.83 -0.75
C ILE A 51 -0.25 2.93 -1.42
N LEU A 52 -0.99 3.68 -0.61
CA LEU A 52 -1.67 4.90 -1.03
C LEU A 52 -0.87 6.09 -0.53
N HIS A 53 -0.27 6.83 -1.46
CA HIS A 53 0.50 8.03 -1.17
C HIS A 53 -0.43 9.24 -0.95
N PRO A 54 0.06 10.30 -0.28
CA PRO A 54 -0.66 11.56 -0.17
C PRO A 54 -1.13 12.08 -1.53
N GLN A 55 -2.26 12.78 -1.55
CA GLN A 55 -2.76 13.40 -2.77
C GLN A 55 -1.69 14.33 -3.36
N ASN A 56 -1.47 14.20 -4.67
CA ASN A 56 -0.46 14.94 -5.46
C ASN A 56 1.01 14.58 -5.18
N ALA A 57 1.30 13.52 -4.42
CA ALA A 57 2.66 13.01 -4.31
C ALA A 57 3.17 12.57 -5.70
N ARG A 58 4.43 12.89 -5.99
CA ARG A 58 5.11 12.53 -7.24
C ARG A 58 6.39 11.77 -6.92
N VAL A 59 6.88 10.99 -7.89
CA VAL A 59 8.21 10.38 -7.82
C VAL A 59 9.26 11.48 -7.86
N GLU A 60 10.14 11.47 -6.86
CA GLU A 60 11.26 12.41 -6.77
C GLU A 60 12.47 11.88 -7.54
N GLU A 61 13.36 12.76 -8.00
CA GLU A 61 14.56 12.38 -8.77
C GLU A 61 15.44 11.35 -8.04
N GLN A 62 15.57 11.47 -6.71
CA GLN A 62 16.33 10.52 -5.89
C GLN A 62 15.69 9.13 -5.82
N GLU A 63 14.38 9.01 -6.05
CA GLU A 63 13.68 7.71 -6.10
C GLU A 63 13.70 7.09 -7.51
N ASP A 64 13.84 7.93 -8.55
CA ASP A 64 13.98 7.52 -9.95
C ASP A 64 15.28 6.70 -10.15
N ASP A 65 16.39 7.15 -9.54
CA ASP A 65 17.67 6.45 -9.58
C ASP A 65 17.58 5.01 -9.03
N PHE A 66 16.84 4.79 -7.93
CA PHE A 66 16.61 3.44 -7.37
C PHE A 66 15.75 2.54 -8.25
N ALA A 67 14.80 3.09 -9.02
CA ALA A 67 13.99 2.32 -9.96
C ALA A 67 14.81 1.83 -11.16
N ASN A 68 15.88 2.56 -11.49
CA ASN A 68 16.72 2.30 -12.65
C ASN A 68 17.91 1.35 -12.32
N GLU A 69 18.29 1.18 -11.05
CA GLU A 69 19.32 0.23 -10.62
C GLU A 69 18.88 -1.26 -10.67
N GLY A 70 17.58 -1.54 -10.82
CA GLY A 70 17.05 -2.91 -10.92
C GLY A 70 17.19 -3.57 -12.30
N GLY A 71 17.72 -2.85 -13.29
CA GLY A 71 17.95 -3.34 -14.65
C GLY A 71 19.42 -3.64 -14.89
N ASP A 72 19.92 -4.78 -14.37
CA ASP A 72 21.15 -5.37 -14.92
C ASP A 72 20.78 -5.95 -16.29
N VAL A 73 20.81 -5.10 -17.31
CA VAL A 73 20.52 -5.47 -18.70
C VAL A 73 21.72 -6.28 -19.18
N GLU A 74 21.55 -7.59 -19.28
CA GLU A 74 22.47 -8.41 -20.07
C GLU A 74 22.62 -7.80 -21.48
N GLU A 75 23.87 -7.66 -21.91
CA GLU A 75 24.31 -7.12 -23.20
C GLU A 75 23.34 -7.42 -24.37
N ASP A 76 22.51 -6.45 -24.73
CA ASP A 76 22.00 -6.30 -26.10
C ASP A 76 22.27 -4.86 -26.54
N ASP A 77 22.97 -4.74 -27.67
CA ASP A 77 23.74 -3.58 -28.13
C ASP A 77 22.84 -2.46 -28.69
N SER A 78 21.97 -1.92 -27.84
CA SER A 78 21.28 -0.65 -28.07
C SER A 78 21.10 0.09 -26.74
N PRO A 79 21.59 1.34 -26.59
CA PRO A 79 21.34 2.12 -25.39
C PRO A 79 19.86 2.51 -25.37
N GLN A 80 19.03 1.70 -24.72
CA GLN A 80 17.72 2.16 -24.28
C GLN A 80 17.97 3.29 -23.30
N ALA A 81 17.59 4.51 -23.67
CA ALA A 81 17.65 5.64 -22.77
C ALA A 81 16.85 5.27 -21.50
N PRO A 82 17.41 5.49 -20.29
CA PRO A 82 16.72 5.15 -19.07
C PRO A 82 15.37 5.86 -19.02
N ILE A 83 14.33 5.10 -18.63
CA ILE A 83 12.97 5.63 -18.52
C ILE A 83 12.96 6.55 -17.30
N GLN A 84 12.96 7.86 -17.53
CA GLN A 84 12.78 8.84 -16.45
C GLN A 84 11.35 8.74 -15.92
N ILE A 85 11.18 8.25 -14.68
CA ILE A 85 9.87 8.19 -14.02
C ILE A 85 9.65 9.35 -13.04
N THR A 86 10.63 10.26 -12.90
CA THR A 86 10.49 11.51 -12.16
C THR A 86 9.22 12.27 -12.56
N GLY A 87 8.47 12.72 -11.55
CA GLY A 87 7.27 13.53 -11.75
C GLY A 87 6.00 12.73 -12.05
N ILE A 88 6.08 11.40 -12.22
CA ILE A 88 4.89 10.54 -12.32
C ILE A 88 4.09 10.62 -11.00
N PRO A 89 2.76 10.81 -11.05
CA PRO A 89 1.92 10.78 -9.86
C PRO A 89 1.96 9.42 -9.17
N LYS A 90 2.21 9.42 -7.87
CA LYS A 90 2.13 8.19 -7.07
C LYS A 90 0.66 7.80 -6.85
N PRO A 91 0.35 6.48 -6.81
CA PRO A 91 -1.00 6.02 -6.57
C PRO A 91 -1.49 6.53 -5.21
N SER A 92 -2.61 7.25 -5.21
CA SER A 92 -3.18 7.92 -4.02
C SER A 92 -4.65 7.56 -3.78
N SER A 93 -5.19 6.63 -4.56
CA SER A 93 -6.56 6.14 -4.41
C SER A 93 -6.68 4.68 -4.84
N ILE A 94 -7.67 4.00 -4.25
CA ILE A 94 -8.16 2.68 -4.66
C ILE A 94 -9.68 2.76 -4.67
N GLY A 95 -10.32 2.11 -5.66
CA GLY A 95 -11.76 2.21 -5.84
C GLY A 95 -12.35 0.94 -6.41
N LEU A 96 -13.65 0.80 -6.22
CA LEU A 96 -14.46 -0.28 -6.76
C LEU A 96 -15.79 0.30 -7.26
N THR A 97 -16.30 -0.27 -8.34
CA THR A 97 -17.57 0.13 -8.96
C THR A 97 -18.42 -1.12 -9.16
N PHE A 98 -19.66 -1.07 -8.72
CA PHE A 98 -20.59 -2.19 -8.79
C PHE A 98 -22.03 -1.68 -8.81
N ALA A 99 -22.94 -2.55 -9.24
CA ALA A 99 -24.38 -2.33 -9.16
C ALA A 99 -24.96 -3.10 -7.98
N VAL A 100 -26.07 -2.58 -7.44
CA VAL A 100 -26.83 -3.17 -6.36
C VAL A 100 -28.27 -3.39 -6.82
N GLU A 101 -28.97 -4.33 -6.19
CA GLU A 101 -30.40 -4.49 -6.41
C GLU A 101 -31.17 -3.23 -5.96
N ALA A 102 -32.21 -2.86 -6.71
CA ALA A 102 -32.99 -1.64 -6.46
C ALA A 102 -33.66 -1.59 -5.07
N GLY A 103 -33.85 -2.73 -4.40
CA GLY A 103 -34.40 -2.80 -3.05
C GLY A 103 -33.37 -2.59 -1.92
N CYS A 104 -32.09 -2.43 -2.24
CA CYS A 104 -31.04 -2.22 -1.23
C CYS A 104 -31.05 -0.77 -0.74
N SER A 105 -31.30 -0.56 0.55
CA SER A 105 -31.35 0.79 1.15
C SER A 105 -30.00 1.28 1.68
N ALA A 106 -29.07 0.38 2.00
CA ALA A 106 -27.77 0.75 2.57
C ALA A 106 -26.72 -0.34 2.37
N LEU A 107 -25.45 0.07 2.38
CA LEU A 107 -24.29 -0.82 2.37
C LEU A 107 -23.27 -0.41 3.42
N ASP A 108 -22.69 -1.40 4.08
CA ASP A 108 -21.57 -1.22 4.98
C ASP A 108 -20.26 -1.50 4.23
N PHE A 109 -19.39 -0.50 4.21
CA PHE A 109 -18.04 -0.62 3.67
C PHE A 109 -17.05 -0.69 4.81
N GLU A 110 -16.30 -1.80 4.88
CA GLU A 110 -15.22 -1.96 5.83
C GLU A 110 -13.88 -1.55 5.19
N PHE A 111 -13.23 -0.57 5.80
CA PHE A 111 -11.90 -0.11 5.42
C PHE A 111 -10.88 -0.70 6.38
N LEU A 112 -10.00 -1.56 5.84
CA LEU A 112 -8.91 -2.21 6.56
C LEU A 112 -7.58 -1.77 5.95
N TYR A 113 -6.74 -1.08 6.74
CA TYR A 113 -5.42 -0.64 6.28
C TYR A 113 -4.43 -0.48 7.43
N GLY A 114 -3.13 -0.50 7.11
CA GLY A 114 -2.06 -0.28 8.07
C GLY A 114 -1.52 1.13 8.00
N LEU A 115 -1.32 1.75 9.17
CA LEU A 115 -0.56 3.00 9.29
C LEU A 115 0.79 2.70 9.91
N TYR A 116 1.87 3.12 9.25
CA TYR A 116 3.23 3.00 9.78
C TYR A 116 3.72 4.38 10.19
N LEU A 117 3.97 4.56 11.48
CA LEU A 117 4.48 5.81 12.02
C LEU A 117 5.94 5.63 12.46
N PRO A 118 6.86 6.51 12.05
CA PRO A 118 8.25 6.44 12.46
C PRO A 118 8.40 6.88 13.92
N GLU A 119 9.14 6.10 14.70
CA GLU A 119 9.55 6.40 16.06
C GLU A 119 11.06 6.25 16.17
N GLU A 120 11.75 7.31 16.60
CA GLU A 120 13.20 7.27 16.77
C GLU A 120 13.57 6.65 18.12
N THR A 121 14.55 5.77 18.12
CA THR A 121 15.08 5.13 19.32
C THR A 121 16.60 4.97 19.24
N ILE A 122 17.23 4.82 20.40
CA ILE A 122 18.62 4.41 20.54
C ILE A 122 18.58 3.05 21.23
N GLU A 123 18.55 1.97 20.44
CA GLU A 123 18.56 0.61 20.97
C GLU A 123 19.99 0.07 21.09
N GLY A 124 20.40 -0.28 22.31
CA GLY A 124 21.67 -0.97 22.60
C GLY A 124 22.51 -0.29 23.69
N PRO A 125 23.75 -0.77 23.94
CA PRO A 125 24.66 -0.18 24.92
C PRO A 125 25.02 1.28 24.58
N ALA A 126 25.61 2.00 25.54
CA ALA A 126 26.04 3.39 25.35
C ALA A 126 26.94 3.52 24.09
N GLY A 127 26.51 4.37 23.14
CA GLY A 127 27.15 4.53 21.82
C GLY A 127 26.44 3.83 20.65
N SER A 128 25.28 3.20 20.88
CA SER A 128 24.48 2.60 19.81
C SER A 128 23.94 3.64 18.84
N LYS A 129 23.80 3.26 17.57
CA LYS A 129 23.35 4.15 16.50
C LYS A 129 21.84 4.39 16.57
N PRO A 130 21.37 5.61 16.25
CA PRO A 130 19.95 5.92 16.20
C PRO A 130 19.26 5.08 15.12
N THR A 131 18.11 4.51 15.49
CA THR A 131 17.28 3.65 14.64
C THR A 131 15.86 4.22 14.56
N ILE A 132 15.25 4.18 13.39
CA ILE A 132 13.84 4.48 13.17
C ILE A 132 13.07 3.16 13.22
N LEU A 133 12.09 3.10 14.11
CA LEU A 133 11.09 2.03 14.18
C LEU A 133 9.82 2.48 13.48
N TRP A 134 9.47 1.82 12.38
CA TRP A 134 8.20 2.04 11.70
C TRP A 134 7.15 1.14 12.33
N LYS A 135 6.41 1.65 13.31
CA LYS A 135 5.42 0.87 14.05
C LYS A 135 4.09 0.86 13.31
N ARG A 136 3.59 -0.34 13.03
CA ARG A 136 2.29 -0.54 12.40
C ARG A 136 1.14 -0.37 13.40
N THR A 137 0.09 0.33 12.97
CA THR A 137 -1.22 0.33 13.61
C THR A 137 -2.26 -0.15 12.61
N GLN A 138 -2.98 -1.23 12.94
CA GLN A 138 -4.14 -1.68 12.16
C GLN A 138 -5.30 -0.71 12.34
N VAL A 139 -5.83 -0.20 11.24
CA VAL A 139 -7.11 0.51 11.22
C VAL A 139 -8.18 -0.43 10.67
N ALA A 140 -9.32 -0.46 11.36
CA ALA A 140 -10.55 -1.06 10.88
C ALA A 140 -11.69 -0.08 11.09
N LYS A 141 -12.34 0.35 10.01
CA LYS A 141 -13.42 1.34 10.07
C LYS A 141 -14.55 0.96 9.14
N THR A 142 -15.75 0.89 9.68
CA THR A 142 -16.97 0.71 8.89
C THR A 142 -17.63 2.06 8.59
N VAL A 143 -18.04 2.25 7.35
CA VAL A 143 -18.85 3.38 6.90
C VAL A 143 -20.11 2.85 6.23
N THR A 144 -21.27 3.20 6.79
CA THR A 144 -22.58 2.89 6.20
C THR A 144 -22.96 3.96 5.20
N ILE A 145 -23.24 3.56 3.96
CA ILE A 145 -23.68 4.43 2.87
C ILE A 145 -25.15 4.09 2.57
N ARG A 146 -26.03 5.09 2.69
CA ARG A 146 -27.45 4.96 2.29
C ARG A 146 -27.62 5.18 0.80
N LEU A 147 -28.48 4.39 0.18
CA LEU A 147 -28.64 4.29 -1.27
C LEU A 147 -29.89 5.02 -1.80
N ASP A 148 -30.48 5.86 -0.95
CA ASP A 148 -31.83 6.38 -1.10
C ASP A 148 -32.01 7.25 -2.36
N GLU A 149 -30.96 7.98 -2.78
CA GLU A 149 -30.99 8.91 -3.92
C GLU A 149 -29.60 9.08 -4.57
N ARG A 150 -29.57 9.70 -5.76
CA ARG A 150 -28.33 10.13 -6.42
C ARG A 150 -27.57 11.08 -5.47
N SER A 151 -26.44 10.61 -4.97
CA SER A 151 -25.61 11.39 -4.06
C SER A 151 -24.14 11.10 -4.25
N SER A 152 -23.30 12.06 -3.87
CA SER A 152 -21.89 11.83 -3.63
C SER A 152 -21.57 12.25 -2.21
N GLY A 153 -20.54 11.64 -1.63
CA GLY A 153 -20.17 11.93 -0.26
C GLY A 153 -18.76 11.47 0.03
N PHE A 154 -18.29 11.88 1.21
CA PHE A 154 -17.02 11.41 1.72
C PHE A 154 -17.05 11.26 3.25
N LYS A 155 -16.09 10.51 3.75
CA LYS A 155 -15.84 10.36 5.18
C LYS A 155 -14.34 10.31 5.44
N ASP A 156 -13.87 11.15 6.36
CA ASP A 156 -12.50 11.08 6.83
C ASP A 156 -12.27 9.82 7.65
N LEU A 157 -11.13 9.18 7.42
CA LEU A 157 -10.67 7.97 8.06
C LEU A 157 -9.37 8.27 8.84
N PRO A 158 -9.00 7.44 9.83
CA PRO A 158 -7.74 7.61 10.57
C PRO A 158 -6.50 7.73 9.69
N GLY A 159 -5.51 8.52 10.13
CA GLY A 159 -4.24 8.68 9.40
C GLY A 159 -4.33 9.54 8.14
N GLY A 160 -5.37 10.38 8.01
CA GLY A 160 -5.53 11.29 6.87
C GLY A 160 -6.10 10.64 5.61
N ALA A 161 -6.51 9.37 5.68
CA ALA A 161 -7.22 8.69 4.61
C ALA A 161 -8.66 9.23 4.47
N ARG A 162 -9.25 9.06 3.29
CA ARG A 162 -10.61 9.53 2.99
C ARG A 162 -11.35 8.49 2.14
N ALA A 163 -12.54 8.11 2.59
CA ALA A 163 -13.49 7.35 1.79
C ALA A 163 -14.34 8.32 0.95
N GLU A 164 -14.51 8.04 -0.34
CA GLU A 164 -15.37 8.81 -1.24
C GLU A 164 -16.30 7.88 -2.00
N TRP A 165 -17.53 8.33 -2.26
CA TRP A 165 -18.49 7.55 -3.03
C TRP A 165 -19.33 8.43 -3.94
N ILE A 166 -19.82 7.80 -5.00
CA ILE A 166 -20.77 8.38 -5.96
C ILE A 166 -21.83 7.32 -6.23
N LEU A 167 -23.08 7.67 -5.96
CA LEU A 167 -24.24 6.84 -6.21
C LEU A 167 -24.97 7.36 -7.45
N ARG A 168 -25.33 6.43 -8.33
CA ARG A 168 -26.11 6.72 -9.52
C ARG A 168 -27.29 5.73 -9.55
N PRO A 169 -28.53 6.20 -9.75
CA PRO A 169 -29.64 5.29 -10.03
C PRO A 169 -29.33 4.49 -11.31
N ALA A 170 -29.79 3.24 -11.36
CA ALA A 170 -29.83 2.49 -12.61
C ALA A 170 -30.94 3.12 -13.47
N ASP A 171 -30.59 3.56 -14.68
CA ASP A 171 -31.53 4.11 -15.66
C ASP A 171 -32.64 3.11 -16.04
#